data_AF-A0A4Q1JT43-F1
#
_entry.id   AF-A0A4Q1JT43-F1
#
_cell.length_a   1.000
_cell.length_b   1.000
_cell.length_c   1.000
_cell.angle_alpha   90.00
_cell.angle_beta   90.00
_cell.angle_gamma   90.00
#
_symmetry.space_group_name_H-M   'P 1'
#
loop_
_entity.id
_entity.type
_entity.pdbx_description
1 polymer ?
#
loop_
_entity_poly.entity_id
_entity_poly.type
_entity_poly.pdbx_seq_one_letter_code
_entity_poly.pdbx_strand_id
1 'polypeptide(L)'
;MDRSVEEAVCSLQAQLHVQGLVLRALATTHPDPASLLAAWRHSLAEAEAGPAAGPAHGSAYLGELCRAQAEDWTAELVELTLPRLEASGPTITARGVASRSRVQE
;
A
#
# COMPACT_ATOMS: atom_id res chain seq x y z
N MET A 1 34.37 -10.08 -5.37
CA MET A 1 33.21 -10.80 -4.82
C MET A 1 33.25 -12.20 -5.41
N ASP A 2 32.96 -13.25 -4.64
CA ASP A 2 32.86 -14.60 -5.19
C ASP A 2 31.69 -14.66 -6.17
N ARG A 3 31.84 -15.34 -7.30
CA ARG A 3 30.80 -15.45 -8.34
C ARG A 3 29.52 -16.08 -7.77
N SER A 4 29.66 -17.01 -6.83
CA SER A 4 28.53 -17.63 -6.13
C SER A 4 27.72 -16.61 -5.31
N VAL A 5 28.40 -15.67 -4.67
CA VAL A 5 27.79 -14.60 -3.87
C VAL A 5 27.09 -13.59 -4.77
N GLU A 6 27.73 -13.22 -5.88
CA GLU A 6 27.13 -12.33 -6.88
C GLU A 6 25.86 -12.94 -7.47
N GLU A 7 25.89 -14.21 -7.88
CA GLU A 7 24.71 -14.93 -8.40
C GLU A 7 23.58 -15.00 -7.36
N ALA A 8 23.90 -15.25 -6.09
CA ALA A 8 22.91 -15.26 -5.02
C ALA A 8 22.28 -13.87 -4.78
N VAL A 9 23.09 -12.80 -4.75
CA VAL A 9 22.61 -11.43 -4.59
C VAL A 9 21.71 -11.03 -5.76
N CYS A 10 22.14 -11.29 -6.99
CA CYS A 10 21.33 -10.99 -8.18
C CYS A 10 20.00 -11.77 -8.19
N SER A 11 20.02 -13.05 -7.78
CA SER A 11 18.80 -13.85 -7.69
C SER A 11 17.82 -13.29 -6.65
N LEU A 12 18.32 -12.90 -5.47
CA LEU A 12 17.49 -12.28 -4.43
C LEU A 12 16.92 -10.94 -4.90
N GLN A 13 17.73 -10.10 -5.55
CA GLN A 13 17.26 -8.82 -6.10
C GLN A 13 16.17 -9.01 -7.15
N ALA A 14 16.33 -9.99 -8.06
CA ALA A 14 15.32 -10.32 -9.05
C ALA A 14 14.01 -10.79 -8.41
N GLN A 15 14.09 -11.65 -7.39
CA GLN A 15 12.92 -12.12 -6.65
C GLN A 15 12.20 -10.98 -5.91
N LEU A 16 12.94 -10.08 -5.26
CA LEU A 16 12.36 -8.91 -4.59
C LEU A 16 11.69 -7.97 -5.59
N HIS A 17 12.32 -7.73 -6.74
CA HIS A 17 11.75 -6.91 -7.80
C HIS A 17 10.41 -7.47 -8.31
N VAL A 18 10.36 -8.76 -8.62
CA VAL A 18 9.12 -9.41 -9.09
C VAL A 18 8.03 -9.39 -8.01
N GLN A 19 8.39 -9.65 -6.75
CA GLN A 19 7.43 -9.57 -5.64
C GLN A 19 6.85 -8.15 -5.49
N GLY A 20 7.68 -7.11 -5.61
CA GLY A 20 7.21 -5.72 -5.60
C GLY A 20 6.22 -5.43 -6.73
N LEU A 21 6.48 -5.93 -7.95
CA LEU A 21 5.55 -5.78 -9.07
C LEU A 21 4.22 -6.50 -8.82
N VAL A 22 4.25 -7.72 -8.27
CA VAL A 22 3.05 -8.50 -7.93
C VAL A 22 2.22 -7.75 -6.89
N LEU A 23 2.85 -7.25 -5.83
CA LEU A 23 2.17 -6.50 -4.77
C LEU A 23 1.53 -5.22 -5.32
N ARG A 24 2.24 -4.47 -6.18
CA ARG A 24 1.69 -3.26 -6.82
C ARG A 24 0.52 -3.60 -7.75
N ALA A 25 0.62 -4.67 -8.52
CA ALA A 25 -0.49 -5.13 -9.37
C ALA A 25 -1.72 -5.54 -8.54
N LEU A 26 -1.52 -6.23 -7.41
CA LEU A 26 -2.59 -6.59 -6.49
C LEU A 26 -3.24 -5.36 -5.86
N ALA A 27 -2.44 -4.42 -5.36
CA ALA A 27 -2.95 -3.22 -4.70
C ALA A 27 -3.74 -2.32 -5.66
N THR A 28 -3.25 -2.14 -6.89
CA THR A 28 -3.91 -1.31 -7.91
C THR A 28 -5.21 -1.91 -8.43
N THR A 29 -5.31 -3.24 -8.48
CA THR A 29 -6.52 -3.96 -8.94
C THR A 29 -7.50 -4.30 -7.80
N HIS A 30 -7.14 -4.03 -6.54
CA HIS A 30 -7.98 -4.37 -5.40
C HIS A 30 -9.32 -3.60 -5.43
N PRO A 31 -10.47 -4.28 -5.23
CA PRO A 31 -11.78 -3.62 -5.25
C PRO A 31 -12.00 -2.69 -4.04
N ASP A 32 -11.32 -2.94 -2.93
CA ASP A 32 -11.38 -2.11 -1.72
C ASP A 32 -9.96 -1.84 -1.17
N PRO A 33 -9.26 -0.82 -1.67
CA PRO A 33 -7.91 -0.47 -1.20
C PRO A 33 -7.83 -0.14 0.30
N ALA A 34 -8.92 0.35 0.91
CA ALA A 34 -8.93 0.68 2.33
C ALA A 34 -8.91 -0.58 3.20
N SER A 35 -9.69 -1.60 2.82
CA SER A 35 -9.62 -2.92 3.48
C SER A 35 -8.25 -3.57 3.33
N LEU A 36 -7.59 -3.41 2.17
CA LEU A 36 -6.25 -3.93 1.93
C LEU A 36 -5.22 -3.27 2.87
N LEU A 37 -5.27 -1.94 3.00
CA LEU A 37 -4.40 -1.20 3.92
C LEU A 37 -4.65 -1.61 5.39
N ALA A 38 -5.90 -1.83 5.77
CA ALA A 38 -6.25 -2.30 7.12
C ALA A 38 -5.71 -3.71 7.38
N ALA A 39 -5.88 -4.64 6.44
CA ALA A 39 -5.36 -5.99 6.53
C ALA A 39 -3.82 -6.00 6.60
N TRP A 40 -3.15 -5.18 5.78
CA TRP A 40 -1.71 -5.00 5.81
C TRP A 40 -1.22 -4.55 7.20
N ARG A 41 -1.83 -3.51 7.78
CA ARG A 41 -1.47 -3.02 9.12
C ARG A 41 -1.70 -4.06 10.21
N HIS A 42 -2.75 -4.84 10.09
CA HIS A 42 -3.00 -5.95 11.02
C HIS A 42 -1.88 -7.00 10.94
N SER A 43 -1.52 -7.44 9.74
CA SER A 43 -0.43 -8.40 9.53
C SER A 43 0.93 -7.87 10.01
N LEU A 44 1.21 -6.58 9.85
CA LEU A 44 2.41 -5.96 10.41
C LEU A 44 2.44 -6.04 11.94
N ALA A 45 1.33 -5.68 12.60
CA ALA A 45 1.23 -5.77 14.04
C ALA A 45 1.37 -7.22 14.55
N GLU A 46 0.81 -8.19 13.84
CA GLU A 46 0.98 -9.62 14.15
C GLU A 46 2.43 -10.08 13.96
N ALA A 47 3.11 -9.61 12.91
CA ALA A 47 4.51 -9.94 12.65
C ALA A 47 5.45 -9.36 13.73
N GLU A 48 5.13 -8.19 14.27
CA GLU A 48 5.88 -7.57 15.39
C GLU A 48 5.58 -8.23 16.74
N ALA A 49 4.36 -8.73 16.94
CA ALA A 49 3.92 -9.33 18.21
C ALA A 49 4.16 -10.84 18.32
N GLY A 50 4.36 -11.55 17.20
CA GLY A 50 4.40 -13.01 17.15
C GLY A 50 5.81 -13.63 17.25
N PRO A 51 5.92 -14.91 17.66
CA PRO A 51 7.16 -15.71 17.52
C PRO A 51 7.55 -15.95 16.06
N ALA A 52 6.67 -15.60 15.12
CA ALA A 52 6.86 -15.62 13.67
C ALA A 52 7.60 -14.38 13.12
N ALA A 53 8.26 -13.58 13.98
CA ALA A 53 9.36 -12.72 13.58
C ALA A 53 10.53 -13.58 13.03
N GLY A 54 10.29 -14.29 11.92
CA GLY A 54 11.31 -15.06 11.22
C GLY A 54 12.46 -14.15 10.78
N PRO A 55 13.51 -14.74 10.19
CA PRO A 55 14.92 -14.83 10.62
C PRO A 55 15.63 -13.59 11.20
N ALA A 56 14.94 -12.48 11.50
CA ALA A 56 15.46 -11.31 12.22
C ALA A 56 16.02 -11.64 13.62
N HIS A 57 15.70 -12.83 14.18
CA HIS A 57 16.24 -13.32 15.44
C HIS A 57 17.78 -13.40 15.50
N GLY A 58 18.48 -13.37 14.36
CA GLY A 58 19.95 -13.42 14.31
C GLY A 58 20.64 -12.11 13.88
N SER A 59 19.91 -11.11 13.39
CA SER A 59 20.49 -9.89 12.82
C SER A 59 19.59 -8.69 13.05
N ALA A 60 20.01 -7.79 13.95
CA ALA A 60 19.33 -6.52 14.19
C ALA A 60 19.21 -5.69 12.90
N TYR A 61 20.25 -5.73 12.06
CA TYR A 61 20.25 -5.04 10.77
C TYR A 61 19.19 -5.56 9.80
N LEU A 62 18.96 -6.89 9.76
CA LEU A 62 17.87 -7.46 8.95
C LEU A 62 16.50 -6.98 9.46
N GLY A 63 16.33 -6.90 10.78
CA GLY A 63 15.11 -6.36 11.39
C GLY A 63 14.86 -4.89 11.01
N GLU A 64 15.90 -4.05 11.02
CA GLU A 64 15.81 -2.65 10.58
C GLU A 64 15.44 -2.53 9.10
N LEU A 65 16.08 -3.32 8.24
CA LEU A 65 15.75 -3.36 6.81
C LEU A 65 14.30 -3.79 6.55
N CYS A 66 13.82 -4.82 7.26
CA CYS A 66 12.43 -5.25 7.16
C CYS A 66 11.46 -4.16 7.59
N ARG A 67 11.77 -3.41 8.66
CA ARG A 67 10.93 -2.30 9.11
C ARG A 67 10.90 -1.16 8.10
N ALA A 68 12.06 -0.73 7.60
CA ALA A 68 12.15 0.32 6.58
C ALA A 68 11.35 -0.06 5.31
N GLN A 69 11.49 -1.31 4.86
CA GLN A 69 10.74 -1.80 3.70
C GLN A 69 9.23 -1.85 3.95
N ALA A 70 8.80 -2.19 5.18
CA ALA A 70 7.40 -2.18 5.57
C ALA A 70 6.83 -0.76 5.63
N GLU A 71 7.62 0.22 6.08
CA GLU A 71 7.24 1.64 6.09
C GLU A 71 7.04 2.16 4.66
N ASP A 72 7.99 1.90 3.75
CA ASP A 72 7.90 2.28 2.34
C ASP A 72 6.64 1.69 1.67
N TRP A 73 6.37 0.40 1.90
CA TRP A 73 5.18 -0.24 1.36
C TRP A 73 3.88 0.30 1.96
N THR A 74 3.89 0.65 3.25
CA THR A 74 2.76 1.30 3.90
C THR A 74 2.46 2.65 3.27
N ALA A 75 3.49 3.45 2.97
CA ALA A 75 3.34 4.73 2.29
C ALA A 75 2.71 4.55 0.89
N GLU A 76 3.20 3.58 0.11
CA GLU A 76 2.63 3.28 -1.21
C GLU A 76 1.16 2.85 -1.14
N LEU A 77 0.79 1.98 -0.19
CA LEU A 77 -0.61 1.58 0.00
C LEU A 77 -1.49 2.76 0.42
N VAL A 78 -0.99 3.66 1.28
CA VAL A 78 -1.70 4.89 1.66
C VAL A 78 -1.96 5.76 0.44
N GLU A 79 -0.95 5.99 -0.41
CA GLU A 79 -1.09 6.74 -1.65
C GLU A 79 -2.14 6.13 -2.58
N LEU A 80 -2.18 4.80 -2.71
CA LEU A 80 -3.17 4.12 -3.55
C LEU A 80 -4.61 4.23 -3.02
N THR A 81 -4.79 4.40 -1.70
CA THR A 81 -6.11 4.65 -1.10
C THR A 81 -6.64 6.07 -1.30
N LEU A 82 -5.78 7.08 -1.33
CA LEU A 82 -6.20 8.49 -1.35
C LEU A 82 -7.06 8.86 -2.59
N PRO A 83 -6.70 8.51 -3.84
CA PRO A 83 -7.49 8.84 -5.03
C PRO A 83 -8.91 8.25 -5.02
N ARG A 84 -9.12 7.11 -4.35
CA ARG A 84 -10.43 6.43 -4.33
C ARG A 84 -11.38 6.99 -3.28
N LEU A 85 -10.83 7.57 -2.20
CA LEU A 85 -11.61 8.31 -1.20
C LEU A 85 -12.15 9.63 -1.75
N GLU A 86 -11.33 10.37 -2.51
CA GLU A 86 -11.75 11.61 -3.19
C GLU A 86 -12.85 11.36 -4.24
N ALA A 87 -12.79 10.23 -4.96
CA ALA A 87 -13.84 9.82 -5.90
C ALA A 87 -15.16 9.40 -5.22
N SER A 88 -15.13 9.10 -3.92
CA SER A 88 -16.31 8.72 -3.11
C SER A 88 -16.86 9.86 -2.24
N GLY A 89 -16.29 11.07 -2.35
CA GLY A 89 -16.84 12.25 -1.69
C GLY A 89 -18.26 12.56 -2.19
N PRO A 90 -19.17 13.03 -1.32
CA PRO A 90 -20.55 13.29 -1.72
C PRO A 90 -20.55 14.27 -2.88
N THR A 91 -21.11 13.84 -4.01
CA THR A 91 -21.52 14.74 -5.09
C THR A 91 -22.55 15.69 -4.49
N ILE A 92 -22.10 16.82 -3.96
CA ILE A 92 -22.94 17.97 -3.69
C ILE A 92 -23.34 18.46 -5.08
N THR A 93 -24.44 17.91 -5.59
CA THR A 93 -25.12 18.47 -6.73
C THR A 93 -25.51 19.89 -6.35
N ALA A 94 -24.77 20.87 -6.86
CA ALA A 94 -25.22 22.25 -6.96
C ALA A 94 -26.45 22.28 -7.90
N ARG A 95 -27.58 21.77 -7.41
CA ARG A 95 -28.86 21.74 -8.09
C ARG A 95 -29.70 22.85 -7.49
N GLY A 96 -29.84 23.93 -8.24
CA GLY A 96 -31.00 24.83 -8.13
C GLY A 96 -30.69 26.27 -7.77
N VAL A 97 -30.12 27.03 -8.70
CA VAL A 97 -30.59 28.41 -8.90
C VAL A 97 -31.58 28.34 -10.06
N ALA A 98 -32.80 27.91 -9.71
CA ALA A 98 -33.92 27.91 -10.63
C ALA A 98 -34.32 29.37 -10.91
N SER A 99 -34.28 29.72 -12.19
CA SER A 99 -34.89 30.88 -12.79
C SER A 99 -36.29 31.12 -12.22
N ARG A 100 -36.49 32.23 -11.52
CA ARG A 100 -37.82 32.79 -11.30
C ARG A 100 -38.08 33.84 -12.38
N SER A 101 -38.68 33.37 -13.47
CA SER A 101 -39.55 34.20 -14.29
C SER A 101 -40.97 34.08 -13.72
N ARG A 102 -41.56 35.18 -13.25
CA ARG A 102 -43.01 35.39 -13.08
C ARG A 102 -43.25 36.91 -13.10
N VAL A 103 -43.73 37.44 -14.23
CA VAL A 103 -45.15 37.68 -14.60
C VAL A 103 -45.61 39.06 -14.13
N GLN A 104 -45.64 39.98 -15.09
CA GLN A 104 -46.73 40.91 -15.46
C GLN A 104 -47.75 41.32 -14.38
N GLU A 105 -47.81 42.63 -14.11
CA GLU A 105 -49.01 43.49 -14.28
C GLU A 105 -48.58 44.92 -14.61
#